data_AF-A0A813PX42-F1
#
_entry.id   AF-A0A813PX42-F1
#
_cell.length_a   1.000
_cell.length_b   1.000
_cell.length_c   1.000
_cell.angle_alpha   90.00
_cell.angle_beta   90.00
_cell.angle_gamma   90.00
#
_symmetry.space_group_name_H-M   'P 1'
#
loop_
_entity.id
_entity.type
_entity.pdbx_description
1 polymer ?
#
loop_
_entity_poly.entity_id
_entity_poly.type
_entity_poly.pdbx_seq_one_letter_code
_entity_poly.pdbx_strand_id
1 'polypeptide(L)'
;MSTFKDGDHAVLTCHDRTKIVQIRKGRICRYRDSIFEISSVSSWTSLLCSYVYKYNPIFIDKNKIFLDHLIDQRDGSYFELKDKYLCNIDTNQAKKFIQTEDISSDNAGQDNRDLCDDGSVNQTLQHEEIEQLKSEGVSGQLIISQLVSKSATFEKKTAFSQQKYLNKKKKKYILIYRAWKPSIRLLCQAYTHDLQKILYLRRDTLAMLLSLSNISNGSNVAIVESCQGLILASVIQRCAGGNGFIFNLTPAGEKNSTSPCCDFMDFSNEYTTNVYTIPIENVGDLNTIERANQAKPIEKPTNEKTLQALERRQRRLDGLQLFEKTKLNSLIIASKYDSLSILQHLIDYLALSSHFVIYSQTVQNLLECYQFLKKRGCNIHVEIADSWLREYQILDERTHPFIRMSGASGYLLSGMIVQS
;
A
#
# COMPACT_ATOMS: atom_id res chain seq x y z
N MET A 1 19.09 12.53 -3.06
CA MET A 1 18.08 11.56 -2.57
C MET A 1 17.19 12.28 -1.59
N SER A 2 15.87 12.13 -1.71
CA SER A 2 14.92 12.78 -0.81
C SER A 2 14.96 12.17 0.59
N THR A 3 14.83 13.01 1.61
CA THR A 3 14.64 12.60 3.00
C THR A 3 13.16 12.57 3.36
N PHE A 4 12.83 11.89 4.46
CA PHE A 4 11.49 11.92 5.05
C PHE A 4 11.27 13.15 5.91
N LYS A 5 10.04 13.67 5.91
CA LYS A 5 9.60 14.80 6.73
C LYS A 5 8.44 14.40 7.65
N ASP A 6 8.14 15.24 8.63
CA ASP A 6 6.92 15.12 9.41
C ASP A 6 5.68 15.28 8.51
N GLY A 7 4.75 14.32 8.58
CA GLY A 7 3.56 14.27 7.74
C GLY A 7 3.68 13.35 6.51
N ASP A 8 4.90 13.05 6.06
CA ASP A 8 5.13 12.15 4.92
C ASP A 8 4.60 10.74 5.21
N HIS A 9 4.06 10.09 4.20
CA HIS A 9 3.84 8.66 4.20
C HIS A 9 5.13 7.91 3.91
N ALA A 10 5.26 6.74 4.51
CA ALA A 10 6.37 5.82 4.28
C ALA A 10 5.87 4.38 4.23
N VAL A 11 6.62 3.52 3.56
CA VAL A 11 6.40 2.07 3.55
C VAL A 11 7.53 1.40 4.31
N LEU A 12 7.19 0.78 5.43
CA LEU A 12 8.11 0.00 6.24
C LEU A 12 8.09 -1.45 5.76
N THR A 13 9.28 -1.97 5.45
CA THR A 13 9.49 -3.38 5.10
C THR A 13 10.36 -4.04 6.16
N CYS A 14 9.99 -5.24 6.58
CA CYS A 14 10.78 -6.05 7.51
C CYS A 14 10.57 -7.53 7.19
N HIS A 15 11.59 -8.17 6.61
CA HIS A 15 11.49 -9.49 5.99
C HIS A 15 10.43 -9.48 4.88
N ASP A 16 9.40 -10.30 4.99
CA ASP A 16 8.25 -10.39 4.06
C ASP A 16 7.12 -9.41 4.39
N ARG A 17 7.20 -8.71 5.52
CA ARG A 17 6.15 -7.81 5.98
C ARG A 17 6.32 -6.43 5.35
N THR A 18 5.20 -5.85 4.95
CA THR A 18 5.13 -4.50 4.39
C THR A 18 3.99 -3.75 5.03
N LYS A 19 4.23 -2.52 5.49
CA LYS A 19 3.20 -1.69 6.11
C LYS A 19 3.35 -0.24 5.70
N ILE A 20 2.23 0.37 5.30
CA ILE A 20 2.14 1.80 5.03
C ILE A 20 1.90 2.53 6.35
N VAL A 21 2.64 3.62 6.58
CA VAL A 21 2.59 4.41 7.81
C VAL A 21 2.66 5.89 7.46
N GLN A 22 2.11 6.75 8.31
CA GLN A 22 2.34 8.19 8.22
C GLN A 22 3.31 8.60 9.33
N ILE A 23 4.40 9.27 8.95
CA ILE A 23 5.38 9.80 9.89
C ILE A 23 4.74 10.98 10.61
N ARG A 24 4.70 10.90 11.94
CA ARG A 24 4.20 11.98 12.79
C ARG A 24 5.18 12.20 13.92
N LYS A 25 5.73 13.40 14.00
CA LYS A 25 6.51 13.84 15.16
C LYS A 25 5.59 13.91 16.38
N GLY A 26 6.08 13.47 17.52
CA GLY A 26 5.40 13.63 18.80
C GLY A 26 5.02 15.09 19.01
N ARG A 27 3.72 15.34 19.18
CA ARG A 27 3.23 16.69 19.43
C ARG A 27 3.29 16.99 20.92
N ILE A 28 3.86 18.13 21.27
CA ILE A 28 3.75 18.67 22.62
C ILE A 28 2.31 19.16 22.83
N CYS A 29 1.55 18.47 23.67
CA CYS A 29 0.27 18.95 24.16
C CYS A 29 0.49 19.66 25.50
N ARG A 30 0.13 20.94 25.61
CA ARG A 30 0.00 21.61 26.91
C ARG A 30 -1.25 21.08 27.59
N TYR A 31 -1.09 20.49 28.77
CA TYR A 31 -2.21 20.24 29.65
C TYR A 31 -2.62 21.59 30.29
N ARG A 32 -3.87 22.03 30.08
CA ARG A 32 -4.46 23.13 30.86
C ARG A 32 -5.23 22.46 31.98
N ASP A 33 -4.64 22.41 33.17
CA ASP A 33 -5.43 22.11 34.37
C ASP A 33 -6.41 23.27 34.60
N SER A 34 -7.70 22.97 34.55
CA SER A 34 -8.74 23.85 35.07
C SER A 34 -8.52 24.01 36.58
N ILE A 35 -8.09 25.20 37.00
CA ILE A 35 -7.95 25.56 38.41
C ILE A 35 -9.37 25.67 39.01
N PHE A 36 -9.71 24.77 39.93
CA PHE A 36 -10.76 25.04 40.92
C PHE A 36 -10.16 25.94 42.00
N GLU A 37 -10.86 27.03 42.33
CA GLU A 37 -10.56 27.87 43.49
C GLU A 37 -10.52 27.02 44.76
N ILE A 38 -9.33 26.89 45.35
CA ILE A 38 -9.21 26.51 46.75
C ILE A 38 -8.96 27.80 47.52
N SER A 39 -9.99 28.24 48.22
CA SER A 39 -9.91 29.34 49.17
C SER A 39 -9.06 28.92 50.37
N SER A 40 -8.08 29.77 50.65
CA SER A 40 -7.33 29.92 51.90
C SER A 40 -6.07 29.05 52.14
N VAL A 41 -5.02 29.81 52.52
CA VAL A 41 -3.84 29.49 53.33
C VAL A 41 -2.55 29.07 52.61
N SER A 42 -1.71 30.09 52.42
CA SER A 42 -0.24 30.16 52.47
C SER A 42 0.61 29.14 51.69
N SER A 43 1.12 29.63 50.56
CA SER A 43 2.51 29.54 50.07
C SER A 43 3.11 28.16 49.76
N TRP A 44 2.98 27.75 48.49
CA TRP A 44 4.04 27.64 47.46
C TRP A 44 3.53 26.64 46.41
N THR A 45 2.84 27.12 45.38
CA THR A 45 2.48 26.29 44.23
C THR A 45 3.40 26.62 43.06
N SER A 46 4.42 25.78 42.88
CA SER A 46 5.10 25.67 41.58
C SER A 46 4.07 25.22 40.55
N LEU A 47 3.65 26.11 39.65
CA LEU A 47 2.89 25.76 38.45
C LEU A 47 3.79 24.91 37.54
N LEU A 48 3.78 23.59 37.75
CA LEU A 48 4.38 22.62 36.84
C LEU A 48 3.48 22.55 35.60
N CYS A 49 3.79 23.34 34.57
CA CYS A 49 3.22 23.13 33.26
C CYS A 49 3.80 21.82 32.68
N SER A 50 3.08 20.73 32.86
CA SER A 50 3.43 19.42 32.31
C SER A 50 3.06 19.39 30.83
N TYR A 51 4.09 19.45 29.99
CA TYR A 51 3.97 19.17 28.57
C TYR A 51 3.83 17.66 28.37
N VAL A 52 2.68 17.21 27.89
CA VAL A 52 2.48 15.81 27.52
C VAL A 52 2.77 15.67 26.04
N TYR A 53 3.83 14.96 25.69
CA TYR A 53 4.09 14.62 24.30
C TYR A 53 3.12 13.52 23.86
N LYS A 54 2.16 13.85 23.00
CA LYS A 54 1.30 12.87 22.35
C LYS A 54 2.06 12.30 21.15
N TYR A 55 2.85 11.28 21.41
CA TYR A 55 3.38 10.41 20.37
C TYR A 55 2.27 9.46 19.92
N ASN A 56 2.05 9.33 18.61
CA ASN A 56 1.14 8.32 18.06
C ASN A 56 1.97 7.09 17.69
N PRO A 57 2.14 6.12 18.60
CA PRO A 57 2.82 4.88 18.27
C PRO A 57 2.00 4.14 17.21
N ILE A 58 2.71 3.47 16.31
CA ILE A 58 2.10 2.45 15.46
C ILE A 58 2.40 1.08 16.04
N PHE A 59 1.57 0.11 15.69
CA PHE A 59 1.85 -1.30 15.98
C PHE A 59 2.24 -2.00 14.68
N ILE A 60 3.43 -2.58 14.65
CA ILE A 60 3.80 -3.54 13.60
C ILE A 60 3.90 -4.90 14.28
N ASP A 61 2.93 -5.75 13.97
CA ASP A 61 2.62 -6.95 14.74
C ASP A 61 2.42 -6.65 16.23
N LYS A 62 3.27 -7.20 17.09
CA LYS A 62 3.25 -7.01 18.54
C LYS A 62 4.19 -5.90 19.02
N ASN A 63 4.90 -5.23 18.09
CA ASN A 63 5.87 -4.20 18.43
C ASN A 63 5.21 -2.82 18.38
N LYS A 64 5.28 -2.11 19.50
CA LYS A 64 4.96 -0.68 19.57
C LYS A 64 6.14 0.11 19.03
N ILE A 65 5.92 0.95 18.02
CA ILE A 65 6.97 1.66 17.29
C ILE A 65 6.65 3.15 17.18
N PHE A 66 7.64 3.99 17.49
CA PHE A 66 7.66 5.42 17.25
C PHE A 66 8.47 5.75 15.99
N LEU A 67 7.98 6.70 15.20
CA LEU A 67 8.51 7.00 13.86
C LEU A 67 9.32 8.30 13.80
N ASP A 68 9.49 9.00 14.92
CA ASP A 68 10.16 10.31 14.98
C ASP A 68 11.58 10.27 14.39
N HIS A 69 12.28 9.15 14.59
CA HIS A 69 13.66 8.95 14.12
C HIS A 69 13.75 8.68 12.61
N LEU A 70 12.63 8.56 11.89
CA LEU A 70 12.65 8.49 10.42
C LEU A 70 12.81 9.87 9.80
N ILE A 71 12.47 10.94 10.52
CA ILE A 71 12.57 12.32 10.03
C ILE A 71 14.04 12.61 9.68
N ASP A 72 14.24 13.29 8.55
CA ASP A 72 15.54 13.62 7.96
C ASP A 72 16.38 12.42 7.48
N GLN A 73 15.86 11.20 7.60
CA GLN A 73 16.52 10.02 7.07
C GLN A 73 16.26 9.86 5.58
N ARG A 74 17.21 9.25 4.87
CA ARG A 74 17.10 9.03 3.42
C ARG A 74 16.13 7.89 3.10
N ASP A 75 15.46 8.01 1.96
CA ASP A 75 14.69 6.91 1.37
C ASP A 75 15.55 5.63 1.23
N GLY A 76 15.00 4.50 1.63
CA GLY A 76 15.65 3.19 1.59
C GLY A 76 16.60 2.88 2.74
N SER A 77 16.69 3.75 3.76
CA SER A 77 17.55 3.55 4.94
C SER A 77 17.11 2.37 5.82
N TYR A 78 18.07 1.79 6.55
CA TYR A 78 17.85 0.68 7.48
C TYR A 78 17.76 1.15 8.93
N PHE A 79 16.93 0.45 9.71
CA PHE A 79 16.65 0.78 11.09
C PHE A 79 16.56 -0.45 11.96
N GLU A 80 17.13 -0.38 13.15
CA GLU A 80 16.95 -1.38 14.21
C GLU A 80 15.94 -0.85 15.24
N LEU A 81 15.04 -1.72 15.70
CA LEU A 81 14.10 -1.35 16.76
C LEU A 81 14.81 -1.40 18.14
N LYS A 82 14.99 -0.23 18.77
CA LYS A 82 15.55 -0.08 20.13
C LYS A 82 14.64 0.78 20.97
N ASP A 83 14.26 0.31 22.15
CA ASP A 83 13.39 1.04 23.08
C ASP A 83 12.10 1.61 22.44
N LYS A 84 11.53 0.86 21.49
CA LYS A 84 10.34 1.24 20.68
C LYS A 84 10.60 2.30 19.59
N TYR A 85 11.84 2.71 19.36
CA TYR A 85 12.22 3.63 18.30
C TYR A 85 12.96 2.91 17.17
N LEU A 86 12.77 3.39 15.94
CA LEU A 86 13.53 2.93 14.77
C LEU A 86 14.82 3.75 14.67
N CYS A 87 15.92 3.19 15.16
CA CYS A 87 17.23 3.84 15.13
C CYS A 87 17.97 3.48 13.85
N ASN A 88 18.45 4.50 13.12
CA ASN A 88 19.18 4.29 11.87
C ASN A 88 20.43 3.42 12.11
N ILE A 89 20.71 2.51 11.19
CA ILE A 89 21.92 1.69 11.20
C ILE A 89 22.60 1.72 9.83
N ASP A 90 23.91 1.50 9.84
CA ASP A 90 24.69 1.44 8.62
C ASP A 90 24.19 0.32 7.68
N THR A 91 24.28 0.56 6.37
CA THR A 91 23.79 -0.39 5.37
C THR A 91 24.56 -1.70 5.39
N ASN A 92 25.88 -1.69 5.62
CA ASN A 92 26.66 -2.93 5.69
C ASN A 92 26.34 -3.68 6.97
N GLN A 93 26.15 -2.98 8.09
CA GLN A 93 25.70 -3.59 9.34
C GLN A 93 24.32 -4.25 9.16
N ALA A 94 23.35 -3.54 8.57
CA ALA A 94 22.03 -4.08 8.28
C ALA A 94 22.09 -5.30 7.37
N LYS A 95 22.90 -5.25 6.30
CA LYS A 95 23.10 -6.38 5.40
C LYS A 95 23.69 -7.59 6.12
N LYS A 96 24.67 -7.42 7.02
CA LYS A 96 25.22 -8.52 7.83
C LYS A 96 24.14 -9.16 8.73
N PHE A 97 23.22 -8.36 9.26
CA PHE A 97 22.12 -8.87 10.09
C PHE A 97 21.07 -9.63 9.27
N ILE A 98 20.79 -9.18 8.06
CA ILE A 98 19.77 -9.75 7.17
C ILE A 98 20.32 -10.97 6.41
N GLN A 99 21.54 -10.88 5.91
CA GLN A 99 22.18 -11.96 5.16
C GLN A 99 22.44 -13.15 6.05
N THR A 100 22.27 -14.33 5.46
CA THR A 100 22.70 -15.58 6.07
C THR A 100 24.07 -15.90 5.53
N GLU A 101 25.06 -15.98 6.41
CA GLU A 101 26.34 -16.58 6.04
C GLU A 101 26.09 -18.07 5.75
N ASP A 102 26.79 -18.59 4.75
CA ASP A 102 26.81 -20.02 4.51
C ASP A 102 27.63 -20.69 5.60
N ILE A 103 27.04 -21.72 6.18
CA ILE A 103 27.70 -22.50 7.22
C ILE A 103 28.62 -23.49 6.51
N SER A 104 29.91 -23.47 6.84
CA SER A 104 30.89 -24.43 6.33
C SER A 104 30.42 -25.86 6.61
N SER A 105 30.54 -26.74 5.61
CA SER A 105 30.19 -28.16 5.71
C SER A 105 30.95 -28.88 6.83
N ASP A 106 32.13 -28.39 7.21
CA ASP A 106 33.10 -29.10 8.04
C ASP A 106 32.63 -29.35 9.48
N ASN A 107 31.67 -28.56 9.98
CA ASN A 107 31.12 -28.68 11.34
C ASN A 107 29.65 -29.16 11.37
N ALA A 108 29.12 -29.62 10.23
CA ALA A 108 27.71 -30.00 10.12
C ALA A 108 27.54 -31.53 9.99
N GLY A 109 26.45 -32.04 10.53
CA GLY A 109 26.05 -33.44 10.32
C GLY A 109 25.71 -33.73 8.86
N GLN A 110 25.77 -35.01 8.46
CA GLN A 110 25.51 -35.41 7.07
C GLN A 110 24.03 -35.74 6.80
N ASP A 111 23.34 -36.31 7.77
CA ASP A 111 21.94 -36.73 7.63
C ASP A 111 21.16 -36.58 8.95
N ASN A 112 19.89 -36.95 8.92
CA ASN A 112 18.97 -36.85 10.04
C ASN A 112 18.55 -38.20 10.63
N ARG A 113 19.28 -39.30 10.36
CA ARG A 113 18.84 -40.66 10.76
C ARG A 113 18.75 -40.83 12.28
N ASP A 114 19.61 -40.13 13.02
CA ASP A 114 19.70 -40.18 14.49
C ASP A 114 19.05 -38.96 15.19
N LEU A 115 18.31 -38.12 14.44
CA LEU A 115 17.62 -36.96 15.02
C LEU A 115 16.21 -37.34 15.47
N CYS A 116 16.00 -37.38 16.79
CA CYS A 116 14.70 -37.60 17.42
C CYS A 116 14.02 -36.27 17.83
N ASP A 117 12.70 -36.20 17.74
CA ASP A 117 11.91 -35.03 18.16
C ASP A 117 11.49 -35.14 19.65
N ASP A 118 12.48 -35.03 20.53
CA ASP A 118 12.30 -35.19 21.99
C ASP A 118 11.94 -33.89 22.71
N GLY A 119 11.26 -32.95 22.02
CA GLY A 119 10.68 -31.74 22.62
C GLY A 119 11.67 -30.90 23.44
N SER A 120 11.44 -30.82 24.76
CA SER A 120 12.23 -30.00 25.70
C SER A 120 13.69 -30.44 25.84
N VAL A 121 14.03 -31.69 25.49
CA VAL A 121 15.42 -32.17 25.50
C VAL A 121 16.23 -31.51 24.38
N ASN A 122 15.59 -31.17 23.27
CA ASN A 122 16.23 -30.59 22.09
C ASN A 122 16.56 -29.08 22.24
N GLN A 123 15.89 -28.39 23.16
CA GLN A 123 16.10 -26.98 23.46
C GLN A 123 15.92 -26.73 24.96
N THR A 124 17.04 -26.49 25.65
CA THR A 124 17.02 -26.31 27.11
C THR A 124 16.63 -24.89 27.52
N LEU A 125 16.77 -23.88 26.65
CA LEU A 125 16.34 -22.51 26.91
C LEU A 125 14.81 -22.40 26.94
N GLN A 126 14.25 -22.09 28.11
CA GLN A 126 12.80 -22.02 28.33
C GLN A 126 12.18 -20.72 27.80
N HIS A 127 10.85 -20.70 27.68
CA HIS A 127 10.14 -19.53 27.16
C HIS A 127 10.30 -18.31 28.07
N GLU A 128 10.23 -18.51 29.38
CA GLU A 128 10.35 -17.47 30.40
C GLU A 128 11.74 -16.80 30.35
N GLU A 129 12.80 -17.60 30.21
CA GLU A 129 14.17 -17.08 30.06
C GLU A 129 14.30 -16.21 28.79
N ILE A 130 13.66 -16.61 27.69
CA ILE A 130 13.66 -15.83 26.44
C ILE A 130 12.93 -14.49 26.62
N GLU A 131 11.81 -14.47 27.32
CA GLU A 131 11.09 -13.22 27.60
C GLU A 131 11.86 -12.31 28.56
N GLN A 132 12.58 -12.89 29.53
CA GLN A 132 13.48 -12.16 30.40
C GLN A 132 14.60 -11.48 29.60
N LEU A 133 15.30 -12.21 28.73
CA LEU A 133 16.36 -11.66 27.86
C LEU A 133 15.85 -10.49 27.00
N LYS A 134 14.62 -10.61 26.48
CA LYS A 134 14.00 -9.51 25.73
C LYS A 134 13.69 -8.31 26.61
N SER A 135 13.21 -8.54 27.83
CA SER A 135 12.90 -7.48 28.79
C SER A 135 14.15 -6.73 29.25
N GLU A 136 15.29 -7.42 29.33
CA GLU A 136 16.61 -6.87 29.63
C GLU A 136 17.24 -6.13 28.42
N GLY A 137 16.58 -6.14 27.25
CA GLY A 137 17.08 -5.48 26.05
C GLY A 137 18.26 -6.19 25.38
N VAL A 138 18.47 -7.49 25.66
CA VAL A 138 19.53 -8.29 25.05
C VAL A 138 19.36 -8.33 23.53
N SER A 139 20.47 -8.19 22.80
CA SER A 139 20.43 -8.13 21.34
C SER A 139 19.91 -9.45 20.74
N GLY A 140 19.18 -9.35 19.63
CA GLY A 140 18.65 -10.53 18.93
C GLY A 140 19.72 -11.53 18.52
N GLN A 141 20.94 -11.05 18.23
CA GLN A 141 22.09 -11.90 17.92
C GLN A 141 22.53 -12.74 19.11
N LEU A 142 22.60 -12.14 20.30
CA LEU A 142 22.96 -12.86 21.53
C LEU A 142 21.90 -13.91 21.88
N ILE A 143 20.62 -13.56 21.75
CA ILE A 143 19.52 -14.52 21.94
C ILE A 143 19.66 -15.71 20.98
N ILE A 144 20.01 -15.47 19.72
CA ILE A 144 20.24 -16.54 18.73
C ILE A 144 21.44 -17.40 19.13
N SER A 145 22.55 -16.79 19.56
CA SER A 145 23.75 -17.53 20.00
C SER A 145 23.47 -18.42 21.22
N GLN A 146 22.67 -17.95 22.18
CA GLN A 146 22.23 -18.72 23.33
C GLN A 146 21.29 -19.86 22.91
N LEU A 147 20.37 -19.61 21.97
CA LEU A 147 19.49 -20.64 21.42
C LEU A 147 20.23 -21.74 20.65
N VAL A 148 21.37 -21.42 20.03
CA VAL A 148 22.23 -22.37 19.33
C VAL A 148 23.01 -23.20 20.34
N SER A 149 23.70 -22.56 21.29
CA SER A 149 24.49 -23.26 22.32
C SER A 149 23.64 -24.13 23.24
N LYS A 150 22.38 -23.75 23.51
CA LYS A 150 21.42 -24.55 24.29
C LYS A 150 20.61 -25.56 23.45
N SER A 151 20.98 -25.81 22.20
CA SER A 151 20.32 -26.80 21.34
C SER A 151 21.15 -28.08 21.18
N ALA A 152 20.67 -29.18 21.74
CA ALA A 152 21.34 -30.49 21.68
C ALA A 152 21.44 -31.09 20.26
N THR A 153 20.63 -30.61 19.31
CA THR A 153 20.55 -31.14 17.94
C THR A 153 21.16 -30.23 16.90
N PHE A 154 21.63 -29.03 17.24
CA PHE A 154 22.05 -28.06 16.23
C PHE A 154 23.28 -28.53 15.45
N GLU A 155 24.33 -28.98 16.13
CA GLU A 155 25.58 -29.43 15.47
C GLU A 155 25.35 -30.68 14.61
N LYS A 156 24.47 -31.59 15.06
CA LYS A 156 24.11 -32.83 14.34
C LYS A 156 23.31 -32.58 13.05
N LYS A 157 22.77 -31.38 12.84
CA LYS A 157 22.01 -31.05 11.63
C LYS A 157 22.94 -30.81 10.45
N THR A 158 22.40 -31.05 9.25
CA THR A 158 23.04 -30.66 7.99
C THR A 158 23.25 -29.15 7.90
N ALA A 159 24.25 -28.71 7.13
CA ALA A 159 24.57 -27.29 6.97
C ALA A 159 23.33 -26.48 6.53
N PHE A 160 22.55 -27.01 5.59
CA PHE A 160 21.28 -26.39 5.16
C PHE A 160 20.23 -26.35 6.27
N SER A 161 20.14 -27.38 7.10
CA SER A 161 19.20 -27.43 8.23
C SER A 161 19.59 -26.46 9.34
N GLN A 162 20.89 -26.32 9.61
CA GLN A 162 21.43 -25.31 10.53
C GLN A 162 21.13 -23.89 9.99
N GLN A 163 21.40 -23.62 8.71
CA GLN A 163 21.13 -22.32 8.09
C GLN A 163 19.63 -21.98 8.08
N LYS A 164 18.77 -22.96 7.76
CA LYS A 164 17.31 -22.84 7.86
C LYS A 164 16.85 -22.53 9.28
N TYR A 165 17.46 -23.17 10.29
CA TYR A 165 17.19 -22.87 11.70
C TYR A 165 17.59 -21.44 12.05
N LEU A 166 18.81 -21.02 11.72
CA LEU A 166 19.29 -19.65 11.97
C LEU A 166 18.39 -18.62 11.30
N ASN A 167 17.99 -18.82 10.03
CA ASN A 167 17.08 -17.92 9.32
C ASN A 167 15.73 -17.77 10.01
N LYS A 168 15.17 -18.87 10.50
CA LYS A 168 13.93 -18.83 11.29
C LYS A 168 14.10 -18.01 12.57
N LYS A 169 15.26 -18.12 13.25
CA LYS A 169 15.53 -17.35 14.48
C LYS A 169 15.85 -15.89 14.18
N LYS A 170 16.67 -15.58 13.17
CA LYS A 170 16.92 -14.22 12.68
C LYS A 170 15.62 -13.50 12.36
N LYS A 171 14.72 -14.12 11.59
CA LYS A 171 13.40 -13.53 11.26
C LYS A 171 12.57 -13.15 12.50
N LYS A 172 12.73 -13.90 13.59
CA LYS A 172 11.98 -13.69 14.85
C LYS A 172 12.63 -12.66 15.78
N TYR A 173 13.95 -12.69 15.94
CA TYR A 173 14.66 -11.91 16.97
C TYR A 173 15.43 -10.71 16.42
N ILE A 174 15.74 -10.69 15.11
CA ILE A 174 16.42 -9.58 14.44
C ILE A 174 15.38 -8.84 13.58
N LEU A 175 14.89 -7.73 14.12
CA LEU A 175 13.88 -6.88 13.49
C LEU A 175 14.54 -5.65 12.87
N ILE A 176 15.11 -5.83 11.69
CA ILE A 176 15.63 -4.73 10.88
C ILE A 176 14.54 -4.27 9.93
N TYR A 177 14.16 -3.00 10.05
CA TYR A 177 13.20 -2.33 9.19
C TYR A 177 13.94 -1.56 8.11
N ARG A 178 13.34 -1.49 6.92
CA ARG A 178 13.76 -0.61 5.86
C ARG A 178 12.60 0.32 5.50
N ALA A 179 12.86 1.62 5.57
CA ALA A 179 11.85 2.64 5.29
C ALA A 179 11.98 3.13 3.86
N TRP A 180 10.87 3.13 3.14
CA TRP A 180 10.78 3.53 1.75
C TRP A 180 9.80 4.67 1.56
N LYS A 181 10.06 5.52 0.58
CA LYS A 181 9.00 6.34 0.03
C LYS A 181 7.95 5.47 -0.66
N PRO A 182 6.67 5.85 -0.58
CA PRO A 182 5.58 5.15 -1.25
C PRO A 182 5.83 5.02 -2.75
N SER A 183 5.50 3.86 -3.28
CA SER A 183 5.45 3.59 -4.72
C SER A 183 4.33 2.60 -4.98
N ILE A 184 3.75 2.62 -6.18
CA ILE A 184 2.66 1.69 -6.56
C ILE A 184 3.03 0.22 -6.27
N ARG A 185 4.28 -0.17 -6.56
CA ARG A 185 4.78 -1.52 -6.27
C ARG A 185 4.72 -1.84 -4.78
N LEU A 186 5.14 -0.91 -3.94
CA LEU A 186 5.14 -1.08 -2.48
C LEU A 186 3.73 -1.02 -1.88
N LEU A 187 2.84 -0.18 -2.43
CA LEU A 187 1.43 -0.16 -2.03
C LEU A 187 0.75 -1.50 -2.34
N CYS A 188 0.93 -2.04 -3.57
CA CYS A 188 0.44 -3.38 -3.91
C CYS A 188 0.96 -4.43 -2.93
N GLN A 189 2.25 -4.36 -2.59
CA GLN A 189 2.87 -5.28 -1.65
C GLN A 189 2.31 -5.13 -0.22
N ALA A 190 1.92 -3.93 0.21
CA ALA A 190 1.30 -3.72 1.52
C ALA A 190 -0.09 -4.36 1.65
N TYR A 191 -0.83 -4.45 0.54
CA TYR A 191 -2.16 -5.06 0.51
C TYR A 191 -2.16 -6.59 0.37
N THR A 192 -0.99 -7.26 0.34
CA THR A 192 -0.93 -8.73 0.24
C THR A 192 -1.61 -9.47 1.40
N HIS A 193 -1.76 -8.81 2.55
CA HIS A 193 -2.47 -9.35 3.71
C HIS A 193 -3.97 -8.99 3.74
N ASP A 194 -4.40 -8.00 2.95
CA ASP A 194 -5.77 -7.48 2.89
C ASP A 194 -6.27 -7.44 1.43
N LEU A 195 -6.02 -8.52 0.67
CA LEU A 195 -6.27 -8.57 -0.78
C LEU A 195 -7.71 -8.23 -1.17
N GLN A 196 -8.69 -8.53 -0.32
CA GLN A 196 -10.10 -8.18 -0.50
C GLN A 196 -10.32 -6.68 -0.72
N LYS A 197 -9.52 -5.82 -0.06
CA LYS A 197 -9.64 -4.35 -0.19
C LYS A 197 -9.30 -3.87 -1.60
N ILE A 198 -8.49 -4.62 -2.34
CA ILE A 198 -8.06 -4.31 -3.70
C ILE A 198 -8.61 -5.33 -4.71
N LEU A 199 -9.74 -5.97 -4.39
CA LEU A 199 -10.40 -6.96 -5.24
C LEU A 199 -9.48 -8.09 -5.68
N TYR A 200 -8.52 -8.50 -4.84
CA TYR A 200 -7.49 -9.50 -5.13
C TYR A 200 -6.58 -9.19 -6.33
N LEU A 201 -6.53 -7.92 -6.76
CA LEU A 201 -5.67 -7.47 -7.85
C LEU A 201 -4.20 -7.66 -7.47
N ARG A 202 -3.51 -8.57 -8.17
CA ARG A 202 -2.07 -8.82 -7.96
C ARG A 202 -1.23 -7.82 -8.76
N ARG A 203 0.02 -7.61 -8.32
CA ARG A 203 0.95 -6.62 -8.90
C ARG A 203 1.20 -6.81 -10.40
N ASP A 204 1.30 -8.05 -10.86
CA ASP A 204 1.48 -8.43 -12.27
C ASP A 204 0.23 -8.11 -13.09
N THR A 205 -0.95 -8.42 -12.56
CA THR A 205 -2.23 -8.09 -13.21
C THR A 205 -2.45 -6.59 -13.27
N LEU A 206 -2.09 -5.84 -12.22
CA LEU A 206 -2.08 -4.37 -12.27
C LEU A 206 -1.11 -3.86 -13.35
N ALA A 207 0.09 -4.42 -13.45
CA ALA A 207 1.05 -4.04 -14.48
C ALA A 207 0.53 -4.33 -15.89
N MET A 208 -0.12 -5.48 -16.09
CA MET A 208 -0.77 -5.88 -17.34
C MET A 208 -1.94 -4.93 -17.66
N LEU A 209 -2.80 -4.63 -16.69
CA LEU A 209 -3.89 -3.68 -16.82
C LEU A 209 -3.40 -2.32 -17.30
N LEU A 210 -2.38 -1.75 -16.64
CA LEU A 210 -1.82 -0.45 -17.01
C LEU A 210 -1.18 -0.46 -18.41
N SER A 211 -0.58 -1.59 -18.81
CA SER A 211 0.04 -1.74 -20.12
C SER A 211 -1.02 -1.85 -21.23
N LEU A 212 -2.06 -2.66 -21.03
CA LEU A 212 -3.19 -2.82 -21.96
C LEU A 212 -4.03 -1.54 -22.07
N SER A 213 -4.02 -0.70 -21.03
CA SER A 213 -4.71 0.60 -21.04
C SER A 213 -3.99 1.65 -21.88
N ASN A 214 -2.73 1.39 -22.27
CA ASN A 214 -1.89 2.30 -23.05
C ASN A 214 -1.87 3.74 -22.48
N ILE A 215 -1.75 3.85 -21.15
CA ILE A 215 -1.74 5.13 -20.46
C ILE A 215 -0.35 5.76 -20.54
N SER A 216 -0.32 7.02 -20.96
CA SER A 216 0.89 7.84 -21.01
C SER A 216 0.63 9.25 -20.50
N ASN A 217 1.68 10.07 -20.45
CA ASN A 217 1.55 11.51 -20.29
C ASN A 217 0.57 12.05 -21.35
N GLY A 218 -0.39 12.88 -20.93
CA GLY A 218 -1.37 13.51 -21.82
C GLY A 218 -2.63 12.68 -22.12
N SER A 219 -2.74 11.45 -21.62
CA SER A 219 -3.94 10.63 -21.84
C SER A 219 -5.17 11.17 -21.11
N ASN A 220 -6.32 11.14 -21.78
CA ASN A 220 -7.63 11.32 -21.16
C ASN A 220 -8.16 9.96 -20.72
N VAL A 221 -8.27 9.73 -19.42
CA VAL A 221 -8.56 8.41 -18.84
C VAL A 221 -9.79 8.48 -17.97
N ALA A 222 -10.76 7.58 -18.18
CA ALA A 222 -11.84 7.35 -17.24
C ALA A 222 -11.57 6.07 -16.42
N ILE A 223 -11.79 6.15 -15.11
CA ILE A 223 -11.51 5.06 -14.17
C ILE A 223 -12.75 4.85 -13.31
N VAL A 224 -13.23 3.61 -13.26
CA VAL A 224 -14.23 3.15 -12.29
C VAL A 224 -13.59 2.05 -11.46
N GLU A 225 -13.21 2.33 -10.21
CA GLU A 225 -12.52 1.36 -9.37
C GLU A 225 -13.14 1.15 -7.99
N SER A 226 -12.81 0.02 -7.37
CA SER A 226 -13.08 -0.24 -5.95
C SER A 226 -11.85 -0.83 -5.25
N CYS A 227 -10.65 -0.38 -5.65
CA CYS A 227 -9.37 -0.90 -5.18
C CYS A 227 -8.60 0.10 -4.28
N GLN A 228 -9.30 0.83 -3.41
CA GLN A 228 -8.71 1.82 -2.48
C GLN A 228 -7.93 2.96 -3.14
N GLY A 229 -8.26 3.32 -4.39
CA GLY A 229 -7.51 4.32 -5.14
C GLY A 229 -6.20 3.78 -5.74
N LEU A 230 -5.95 2.46 -5.71
CA LEU A 230 -4.68 1.87 -6.17
C LEU A 230 -4.50 2.06 -7.67
N ILE A 231 -5.57 1.87 -8.45
CA ILE A 231 -5.54 2.06 -9.90
C ILE A 231 -5.46 3.55 -10.21
N LEU A 232 -6.26 4.39 -9.55
CA LEU A 232 -6.19 5.85 -9.69
C LEU A 232 -4.79 6.38 -9.41
N ALA A 233 -4.17 5.98 -8.29
CA ALA A 233 -2.80 6.37 -7.96
C ALA A 233 -1.80 5.92 -9.04
N SER A 234 -2.01 4.72 -9.60
CA SER A 234 -1.17 4.20 -10.68
C SER A 234 -1.29 5.01 -11.96
N VAL A 235 -2.51 5.42 -12.33
CA VAL A 235 -2.78 6.27 -13.48
C VAL A 235 -2.21 7.67 -13.27
N ILE A 236 -2.43 8.28 -12.11
CA ILE A 236 -1.86 9.60 -11.74
C ILE A 236 -0.34 9.58 -11.89
N GLN A 237 0.33 8.56 -11.36
CA GLN A 237 1.79 8.43 -11.48
C GLN A 237 2.25 8.29 -12.94
N ARG A 238 1.51 7.57 -13.79
CA ARG A 238 1.83 7.37 -15.23
C ARG A 238 1.57 8.60 -16.08
N CYS A 239 0.54 9.37 -15.75
CA CYS A 239 0.12 10.57 -16.49
C CYS A 239 0.82 11.86 -16.03
N ALA A 240 1.64 11.79 -14.98
CA ALA A 240 2.28 12.93 -14.35
C ALA A 240 2.96 13.90 -15.33
N GLY A 241 2.78 15.20 -15.09
CA GLY A 241 3.36 16.27 -15.91
C GLY A 241 2.72 16.43 -17.29
N GLY A 242 1.53 15.86 -17.51
CA GLY A 242 0.81 15.92 -18.78
C GLY A 242 -0.45 16.80 -18.74
N ASN A 243 -0.89 17.24 -19.92
CA ASN A 243 -2.09 18.06 -20.08
C ASN A 243 -3.37 17.24 -20.32
N GLY A 244 -3.32 15.93 -20.06
CA GLY A 244 -4.48 15.03 -20.15
C GLY A 244 -5.32 15.06 -18.89
N PHE A 245 -6.55 14.56 -18.98
CA PHE A 245 -7.51 14.56 -17.89
C PHE A 245 -7.74 13.16 -17.31
N ILE A 246 -7.75 13.05 -15.99
CA ILE A 246 -8.06 11.80 -15.28
C ILE A 246 -9.41 11.96 -14.60
N PHE A 247 -10.37 11.15 -15.02
CA PHE A 247 -11.72 11.14 -14.48
C PHE A 247 -11.93 9.91 -13.61
N ASN A 248 -11.93 10.12 -12.29
CA ASN A 248 -12.29 9.11 -11.31
C ASN A 248 -13.82 9.08 -11.14
N LEU A 249 -14.46 8.07 -11.73
CA LEU A 249 -15.90 7.90 -11.72
C LEU A 249 -16.29 6.98 -10.57
N THR A 250 -16.97 7.53 -9.56
CA THR A 250 -17.30 6.79 -8.33
C THR A 250 -18.78 6.91 -7.99
N PRO A 251 -19.43 5.89 -7.41
CA PRO A 251 -20.79 6.03 -6.90
C PRO A 251 -20.87 7.14 -5.85
N ALA A 252 -21.83 8.07 -5.97
CA ALA A 252 -22.03 9.22 -5.06
C ALA A 252 -20.87 10.24 -4.99
N GLY A 253 -19.89 10.19 -5.90
CA GLY A 253 -18.76 11.12 -5.98
C GLY A 253 -17.84 11.17 -4.73
N GLU A 254 -17.17 12.31 -4.53
CA GLU A 254 -16.17 12.52 -3.45
C GLU A 254 -16.69 12.27 -2.02
N LYS A 255 -18.00 12.31 -1.78
CA LYS A 255 -18.55 12.14 -0.43
C LYS A 255 -18.32 10.72 0.14
N ASN A 256 -18.24 9.72 -0.74
CA ASN A 256 -18.08 8.31 -0.38
C ASN A 256 -16.84 7.65 -1.02
N SER A 257 -16.12 8.36 -1.88
CA SER A 257 -14.88 7.90 -2.48
C SER A 257 -13.70 8.15 -1.52
N THR A 258 -13.30 7.13 -0.77
CA THR A 258 -11.96 7.12 -0.18
C THR A 258 -10.97 6.55 -1.19
N SER A 259 -9.91 7.31 -1.48
CA SER A 259 -8.77 6.85 -2.29
C SER A 259 -7.48 6.82 -1.47
N PRO A 260 -7.37 5.99 -0.41
CA PRO A 260 -6.21 6.01 0.48
C PRO A 260 -4.88 5.86 -0.24
N CYS A 261 -4.82 5.07 -1.33
CA CYS A 261 -3.57 4.92 -2.09
C CYS A 261 -3.10 6.23 -2.74
N CYS A 262 -4.01 7.13 -3.10
CA CYS A 262 -3.62 8.46 -3.61
C CYS A 262 -3.03 9.32 -2.50
N ASP A 263 -3.63 9.29 -1.31
CA ASP A 263 -3.11 9.99 -0.12
C ASP A 263 -1.73 9.44 0.26
N PHE A 264 -1.57 8.10 0.24
CA PHE A 264 -0.32 7.44 0.58
C PHE A 264 0.81 7.77 -0.38
N MET A 265 0.53 8.17 -1.62
CA MET A 265 1.59 8.49 -2.58
C MET A 265 2.19 9.89 -2.37
N ASP A 266 1.61 10.73 -1.50
CA ASP A 266 2.02 12.11 -1.26
C ASP A 266 2.24 12.89 -2.56
N PHE A 267 1.32 12.72 -3.52
CA PHE A 267 1.37 13.44 -4.79
C PHE A 267 1.37 14.95 -4.54
N SER A 268 2.28 15.68 -5.19
CA SER A 268 2.22 17.13 -5.18
C SER A 268 0.99 17.60 -5.97
N ASN A 269 0.54 18.82 -5.71
CA ASN A 269 -0.63 19.39 -6.38
C ASN A 269 -0.52 19.34 -7.91
N GLU A 270 0.70 19.38 -8.46
CA GLU A 270 0.99 19.27 -9.90
C GLU A 270 0.46 17.97 -10.51
N TYR A 271 0.53 16.86 -9.78
CA TYR A 271 0.08 15.54 -10.25
C TYR A 271 -1.46 15.43 -10.25
N THR A 272 -2.12 16.21 -9.40
CA THR A 272 -3.58 16.09 -9.15
C THR A 272 -4.38 17.23 -9.76
N THR A 273 -3.74 18.21 -10.43
CA THR A 273 -4.41 19.38 -11.04
C THR A 273 -5.51 18.97 -12.01
N ASN A 274 -5.26 17.94 -12.83
CA ASN A 274 -6.13 17.45 -13.88
C ASN A 274 -6.90 16.17 -13.47
N VAL A 275 -6.96 15.88 -12.17
CA VAL A 275 -7.75 14.78 -11.61
C VAL A 275 -9.10 15.31 -11.15
N TYR A 276 -10.17 14.72 -11.68
CA TYR A 276 -11.55 15.07 -11.39
C TYR A 276 -12.29 13.84 -10.87
N THR A 277 -12.98 13.97 -9.73
CA THR A 277 -13.85 12.91 -9.21
C THR A 277 -15.31 13.25 -9.49
N ILE A 278 -16.00 12.38 -10.21
CA ILE A 278 -17.35 12.62 -10.71
C ILE A 278 -18.26 11.45 -10.26
N PRO A 279 -19.47 11.73 -9.73
CA PRO A 279 -20.48 10.70 -9.56
C PRO A 279 -20.80 10.04 -10.90
N ILE A 280 -20.65 8.72 -11.02
CA ILE A 280 -20.89 8.03 -12.29
C ILE A 280 -22.32 8.24 -12.80
N GLU A 281 -23.28 8.36 -11.88
CA GLU A 281 -24.69 8.67 -12.17
C GLU A 281 -24.92 10.04 -12.83
N ASN A 282 -23.97 10.96 -12.72
CA ASN A 282 -24.06 12.29 -13.33
C ASN A 282 -23.48 12.31 -14.76
N VAL A 283 -22.77 11.27 -15.17
CA VAL A 283 -22.21 11.17 -16.53
C VAL A 283 -23.37 11.06 -17.52
N GLY A 284 -23.43 11.96 -18.50
CA GLY A 284 -24.52 12.07 -19.46
C GLY A 284 -25.75 12.85 -18.97
N ASP A 285 -25.82 13.27 -17.70
CA ASP A 285 -26.94 14.09 -17.20
C ASP A 285 -26.70 15.59 -17.42
N LEU A 286 -27.06 16.07 -18.62
CA LEU A 286 -26.97 17.48 -19.00
C LEU A 286 -27.80 18.39 -18.08
N ASN A 287 -28.90 17.89 -17.49
CA ASN A 287 -29.73 18.68 -16.59
C ASN A 287 -28.97 19.09 -15.32
N THR A 288 -28.06 18.23 -14.83
CA THR A 288 -27.23 18.56 -13.67
C THR A 288 -26.32 19.76 -13.97
N ILE A 289 -25.77 19.85 -15.17
CA ILE A 289 -24.96 20.99 -15.62
C ILE A 289 -25.83 22.25 -15.74
N GLU A 290 -26.99 22.14 -16.39
CA GLU A 290 -27.91 23.27 -16.58
C GLU A 290 -28.43 23.84 -15.27
N ARG A 291 -28.90 22.99 -14.35
CA ARG A 291 -29.34 23.40 -13.00
C ARG A 291 -28.22 24.07 -12.22
N ALA A 292 -26.98 23.62 -12.39
CA ALA A 292 -25.84 24.25 -11.75
C ALA A 292 -25.52 25.63 -12.34
N ASN A 293 -25.59 25.78 -13.67
CA ASN A 293 -25.38 27.06 -14.34
C ASN A 293 -26.47 28.09 -14.00
N GLN A 294 -27.70 27.64 -13.73
CA GLN A 294 -28.83 28.49 -13.33
C GLN A 294 -28.85 28.81 -11.82
N ALA A 295 -28.02 28.15 -11.02
CA ALA A 295 -27.98 28.39 -9.58
C ALA A 295 -27.45 29.80 -9.29
N LYS A 296 -28.14 30.55 -8.42
CA LYS A 296 -27.69 31.89 -8.00
C LYS A 296 -26.29 31.81 -7.36
N PRO A 297 -25.40 32.78 -7.64
CA PRO A 297 -24.12 32.88 -6.95
C PRO A 297 -24.33 32.91 -5.44
N ILE A 298 -23.62 32.04 -4.72
CA ILE A 298 -23.70 31.98 -3.27
C ILE A 298 -22.90 33.17 -2.71
N GLU A 299 -23.49 33.95 -1.81
CA GLU A 299 -22.79 35.04 -1.11
C GLU A 299 -21.54 34.51 -0.39
N LYS A 300 -20.53 35.37 -0.21
CA LYS A 300 -19.22 34.98 0.32
C LYS A 300 -19.36 34.09 1.57
N PRO A 301 -18.87 32.83 1.54
CA PRO A 301 -19.05 31.91 2.64
C PRO A 301 -18.33 32.43 3.89
N THR A 302 -19.02 32.44 5.02
CA THR A 302 -18.48 32.90 6.31
C THR A 302 -17.58 31.88 7.00
N ASN A 303 -17.70 30.59 6.66
CA ASN A 303 -16.96 29.49 7.29
C ASN A 303 -16.10 28.71 6.28
N GLU A 304 -14.89 28.32 6.68
CA GLU A 304 -13.94 27.53 5.86
C GLU A 304 -14.53 26.22 5.34
N LYS A 305 -15.33 25.52 6.17
CA LYS A 305 -16.00 24.27 5.77
C LYS A 305 -16.97 24.49 4.60
N THR A 306 -17.68 25.61 4.60
CA THR A 306 -18.61 25.98 3.54
C THR A 306 -17.83 26.31 2.27
N LEU A 307 -16.74 27.07 2.38
CA LEU A 307 -15.87 27.39 1.25
C LEU A 307 -15.31 26.12 0.59
N GLN A 308 -14.74 25.19 1.37
CA GLN A 308 -14.24 23.91 0.84
C GLN A 308 -15.34 23.07 0.17
N ALA A 309 -16.55 23.06 0.74
CA ALA A 309 -17.67 22.34 0.14
C ALA A 309 -18.11 22.96 -1.21
N LEU A 310 -18.03 24.29 -1.34
CA LEU A 310 -18.29 25.01 -2.58
C LEU A 310 -17.22 24.76 -3.64
N GLU A 311 -15.94 24.81 -3.25
CA GLU A 311 -14.81 24.50 -4.14
C GLU A 311 -14.90 23.07 -4.69
N ARG A 312 -15.21 22.08 -3.84
CA ARG A 312 -15.44 20.69 -4.27
C ARG A 312 -16.65 20.56 -5.20
N ARG A 313 -17.72 21.33 -4.94
CA ARG A 313 -18.89 21.36 -5.83
C ARG A 313 -18.52 21.93 -7.19
N GLN A 314 -17.81 23.05 -7.23
CA GLN A 314 -17.38 23.68 -8.47
C GLN A 314 -16.47 22.75 -9.26
N ARG A 315 -15.44 22.18 -8.59
CA ARG A 315 -14.50 21.25 -9.21
C ARG A 315 -15.17 20.02 -9.83
N ARG A 316 -16.23 19.51 -9.19
CA ARG A 316 -17.05 18.42 -9.74
C ARG A 316 -17.81 18.83 -11.00
N LEU A 317 -18.37 20.04 -11.02
CA LEU A 317 -19.10 20.57 -12.17
C LEU A 317 -18.15 20.83 -13.34
N ASP A 318 -16.98 21.42 -13.06
CA ASP A 318 -15.93 21.63 -14.05
C ASP A 318 -15.49 20.30 -14.66
N GLY A 319 -15.26 19.29 -13.79
CA GLY A 319 -14.92 17.94 -14.22
C GLY A 319 -15.99 17.30 -15.10
N LEU A 320 -17.27 17.45 -14.75
CA LEU A 320 -18.38 16.93 -15.55
C LEU A 320 -18.48 17.64 -16.92
N GLN A 321 -18.40 18.97 -16.96
CA GLN A 321 -18.38 19.71 -18.22
C GLN A 321 -17.20 19.33 -19.10
N LEU A 322 -16.04 19.07 -18.50
CA LEU A 322 -14.84 18.66 -19.20
C LEU A 322 -14.95 17.23 -19.72
N PHE A 323 -15.52 16.32 -18.92
CA PHE A 323 -15.79 14.94 -19.32
C PHE A 323 -16.67 14.89 -20.59
N GLU A 324 -17.77 15.63 -20.61
CA GLU A 324 -18.69 15.67 -21.76
C GLU A 324 -18.05 16.22 -23.04
N LYS A 325 -17.07 17.13 -22.91
CA LYS A 325 -16.36 17.73 -24.06
C LYS A 325 -15.17 16.91 -24.53
N THR A 326 -14.68 16.00 -23.70
CA THR A 326 -13.40 15.30 -23.92
C THR A 326 -13.65 13.90 -24.43
N LYS A 327 -12.93 13.51 -25.50
CA LYS A 327 -12.88 12.10 -25.93
C LYS A 327 -11.81 11.35 -25.14
N LEU A 328 -12.19 10.19 -24.62
CA LEU A 328 -11.32 9.36 -23.78
C LEU A 328 -10.36 8.53 -24.65
N ASN A 329 -9.10 8.43 -24.20
CA ASN A 329 -8.10 7.56 -24.80
C ASN A 329 -8.06 6.18 -24.14
N SER A 330 -8.47 6.11 -22.87
CA SER A 330 -8.51 4.86 -22.11
C SER A 330 -9.70 4.83 -21.15
N LEU A 331 -10.34 3.66 -21.05
CA LEU A 331 -11.34 3.33 -20.03
C LEU A 331 -10.86 2.17 -19.18
N ILE A 332 -10.78 2.36 -17.86
CA ILE A 332 -10.44 1.30 -16.91
C ILE A 332 -11.63 1.03 -15.99
N ILE A 333 -12.05 -0.23 -15.92
CA ILE A 333 -13.09 -0.69 -15.01
C ILE A 333 -12.50 -1.78 -14.11
N ALA A 334 -12.53 -1.59 -12.80
CA ALA A 334 -12.02 -2.55 -11.81
C ALA A 334 -12.80 -2.38 -10.51
N SER A 335 -14.08 -2.71 -10.56
CA SER A 335 -15.03 -2.36 -9.51
C SER A 335 -15.73 -3.59 -8.94
N LYS A 336 -16.36 -3.43 -7.78
CA LYS A 336 -17.24 -4.45 -7.20
C LYS A 336 -18.66 -4.45 -7.79
N TYR A 337 -18.95 -3.51 -8.71
CA TYR A 337 -20.24 -3.35 -9.35
C TYR A 337 -20.30 -4.14 -10.66
N ASP A 338 -21.51 -4.23 -11.24
CA ASP A 338 -21.70 -4.89 -12.52
C ASP A 338 -20.90 -4.19 -13.64
N SER A 339 -20.00 -4.94 -14.28
CA SER A 339 -19.07 -4.39 -15.27
C SER A 339 -19.76 -4.12 -16.60
N LEU A 340 -20.81 -4.89 -16.94
CA LEU A 340 -21.54 -4.72 -18.19
C LEU A 340 -22.29 -3.38 -18.20
N SER A 341 -23.03 -3.07 -17.14
CA SER A 341 -23.75 -1.80 -17.01
C SER A 341 -22.81 -0.59 -17.08
N ILE A 342 -21.66 -0.67 -16.39
CA ILE A 342 -20.64 0.40 -16.44
C ILE A 342 -20.08 0.55 -17.85
N LEU A 343 -19.75 -0.57 -18.51
CA LEU A 343 -19.22 -0.57 -19.86
C LEU A 343 -20.22 0.05 -20.85
N GLN A 344 -21.48 -0.37 -20.81
CA GLN A 344 -22.54 0.16 -21.66
C GLN A 344 -22.71 1.67 -21.52
N HIS A 345 -22.61 2.19 -20.29
CA HIS A 345 -22.74 3.61 -20.01
C HIS A 345 -21.56 4.45 -20.52
N LEU A 346 -20.34 3.89 -20.53
CA LEU A 346 -19.11 4.66 -20.75
C LEU A 346 -18.44 4.43 -22.10
N ILE A 347 -18.76 3.33 -22.80
CA ILE A 347 -18.04 2.93 -24.03
C ILE A 347 -18.16 3.97 -25.15
N ASP A 348 -19.25 4.74 -25.22
CA ASP A 348 -19.49 5.76 -26.25
C ASP A 348 -18.66 7.05 -26.07
N TYR A 349 -18.03 7.22 -24.91
CA TYR A 349 -17.15 8.35 -24.62
C TYR A 349 -15.71 8.15 -25.12
N LEU A 350 -15.37 6.92 -25.49
CA LEU A 350 -14.07 6.55 -26.03
C LEU A 350 -13.87 7.08 -27.46
N ALA A 351 -12.67 7.60 -27.74
CA ALA A 351 -12.25 8.01 -29.08
C ALA A 351 -12.03 6.78 -29.98
N LEU A 352 -11.92 6.97 -31.30
CA LEU A 352 -11.38 5.93 -32.17
C LEU A 352 -9.93 5.61 -31.78
N SER A 353 -9.53 4.35 -31.95
CA SER A 353 -8.20 3.83 -31.58
C SER A 353 -7.86 3.94 -30.08
N SER A 354 -8.87 4.14 -29.24
CA SER A 354 -8.72 4.14 -27.77
C SER A 354 -8.81 2.72 -27.20
N HIS A 355 -8.34 2.56 -25.96
CA HIS A 355 -8.27 1.27 -25.28
C HIS A 355 -9.33 1.18 -24.17
N PHE A 356 -9.82 -0.02 -23.91
CA PHE A 356 -10.57 -0.32 -22.70
C PHE A 356 -9.98 -1.55 -22.01
N VAL A 357 -9.96 -1.54 -20.69
CA VAL A 357 -9.52 -2.67 -19.87
C VAL A 357 -10.46 -2.84 -18.69
N ILE A 358 -11.01 -4.05 -18.54
CA ILE A 358 -11.97 -4.42 -17.51
C ILE A 358 -11.38 -5.54 -16.67
N TYR A 359 -11.21 -5.30 -15.39
CA TYR A 359 -10.78 -6.27 -14.40
C TYR A 359 -11.97 -6.87 -13.66
N SER A 360 -11.96 -8.18 -13.49
CA SER A 360 -12.88 -8.90 -12.60
C SER A 360 -12.16 -10.05 -11.90
N GLN A 361 -12.56 -10.35 -10.67
CA GLN A 361 -12.11 -11.55 -9.94
C GLN A 361 -12.57 -12.85 -10.62
N THR A 362 -13.66 -12.78 -11.39
CA THR A 362 -14.29 -13.93 -12.05
C THR A 362 -14.40 -13.72 -13.55
N VAL A 363 -14.14 -14.78 -14.31
CA VAL A 363 -14.21 -14.78 -15.78
C VAL A 363 -15.65 -14.64 -16.28
N GLN A 364 -16.64 -15.12 -15.52
CA GLN A 364 -18.05 -15.09 -15.91
C GLN A 364 -18.58 -13.67 -16.13
N ASN A 365 -18.21 -12.73 -15.24
CA ASN A 365 -18.60 -11.31 -15.37
C ASN A 365 -18.00 -10.68 -16.66
N LEU A 366 -16.78 -11.09 -17.03
CA LEU A 366 -16.14 -10.62 -18.26
C LEU A 366 -16.75 -11.26 -19.52
N LEU A 367 -17.31 -12.46 -19.42
CA LEU A 367 -17.92 -13.14 -20.57
C LEU A 367 -19.15 -12.37 -21.10
N GLU A 368 -19.95 -11.80 -20.20
CA GLU A 368 -21.10 -10.97 -20.59
C GLU A 368 -20.64 -9.68 -21.30
N CYS A 369 -19.63 -9.01 -20.75
CA CYS A 369 -19.00 -7.84 -21.38
C CYS A 369 -18.42 -8.20 -22.76
N TYR A 370 -17.75 -9.35 -22.87
CA TYR A 370 -17.19 -9.86 -24.13
C TYR A 370 -18.27 -10.08 -25.18
N GLN A 371 -19.39 -10.74 -24.82
CA GLN A 371 -20.51 -10.97 -25.72
C GLN A 371 -21.15 -9.66 -26.19
N PHE A 372 -21.32 -8.70 -25.28
CA PHE A 372 -21.79 -7.36 -25.61
C PHE A 372 -20.89 -6.66 -26.63
N LEU A 373 -19.57 -6.66 -26.39
CA LEU A 373 -18.59 -6.06 -27.30
C LEU A 373 -18.61 -6.73 -28.67
N LYS A 374 -18.69 -8.07 -28.73
CA LYS A 374 -18.78 -8.81 -30.00
C LYS A 374 -20.04 -8.47 -30.79
N LYS A 375 -21.19 -8.31 -30.12
CA LYS A 375 -22.45 -7.89 -30.77
C LYS A 375 -22.38 -6.44 -31.25
N ARG A 376 -21.70 -5.57 -30.52
CA ARG A 376 -21.56 -4.15 -30.85
C ARG A 376 -20.73 -3.89 -32.12
N GLY A 377 -19.74 -4.73 -32.42
CA GLY A 377 -18.99 -4.70 -33.68
C GLY A 377 -17.92 -3.61 -33.82
N CYS A 378 -18.03 -2.49 -33.09
CA CYS A 378 -17.11 -1.33 -33.18
C CYS A 378 -15.80 -1.48 -32.38
N ASN A 379 -15.26 -2.69 -32.29
CA ASN A 379 -14.07 -2.96 -31.47
C ASN A 379 -13.27 -4.17 -31.96
N ILE A 380 -11.94 -4.07 -31.88
CA ILE A 380 -10.98 -5.10 -32.32
C ILE A 380 -10.16 -5.61 -31.13
N HIS A 381 -9.51 -6.76 -31.34
CA HIS A 381 -8.61 -7.38 -30.36
C HIS A 381 -9.25 -7.55 -28.96
N VAL A 382 -10.55 -7.90 -28.96
CA VAL A 382 -11.27 -8.18 -27.71
C VAL A 382 -10.81 -9.54 -27.18
N GLU A 383 -10.09 -9.52 -26.06
CA GLU A 383 -9.42 -10.68 -25.47
C GLU A 383 -9.66 -10.73 -23.96
N ILE A 384 -9.84 -11.94 -23.42
CA ILE A 384 -9.81 -12.21 -21.98
C ILE A 384 -8.48 -12.91 -21.65
N ALA A 385 -7.71 -12.36 -20.71
CA ALA A 385 -6.42 -12.88 -20.28
C ALA A 385 -6.33 -13.02 -18.75
N ASP A 386 -5.48 -13.95 -18.30
CA ASP A 386 -5.03 -14.11 -16.91
C ASP A 386 -3.49 -14.01 -16.86
N SER A 387 -2.93 -13.60 -15.73
CA SER A 387 -1.50 -13.52 -15.50
C SER A 387 -1.06 -14.42 -14.35
N TRP A 388 -0.08 -15.27 -14.62
CA TRP A 388 0.50 -16.17 -13.62
C TRP A 388 1.87 -15.67 -13.19
N LEU A 389 2.05 -15.52 -11.88
CA LEU A 389 3.28 -15.03 -11.30
C LEU A 389 3.91 -16.09 -10.41
N ARG A 390 5.15 -16.48 -10.72
CA ARG A 390 5.93 -17.45 -9.94
C ARG A 390 7.19 -16.82 -9.35
N GLU A 391 7.24 -16.76 -8.02
CA GLU A 391 8.42 -16.33 -7.29
C GLU A 391 9.35 -17.53 -7.06
N TYR A 392 10.66 -17.26 -7.13
CA TYR A 392 11.71 -18.26 -6.95
C TYR A 392 12.59 -17.89 -5.75
N GLN A 393 12.93 -18.90 -4.96
CA GLN A 393 14.07 -18.85 -4.08
C GLN A 393 15.31 -19.12 -4.94
N ILE A 394 16.29 -18.23 -4.88
CA ILE A 394 17.58 -18.37 -5.57
C ILE A 394 18.65 -18.41 -4.49
N LEU A 395 19.11 -19.61 -4.19
CA LEU A 395 20.17 -19.91 -3.23
C LEU A 395 20.98 -21.08 -3.78
N ASP A 396 22.27 -21.11 -3.46
CA ASP A 396 23.16 -22.19 -3.87
C ASP A 396 22.62 -23.54 -3.39
N GLU A 397 22.55 -24.48 -4.34
CA GLU A 397 22.02 -25.85 -4.21
C GLU A 397 20.56 -25.95 -3.70
N ARG A 398 19.83 -24.82 -3.61
CA ARG A 398 18.47 -24.74 -3.03
C ARG A 398 17.56 -23.82 -3.84
N THR A 399 17.81 -23.73 -5.13
CA THR A 399 17.02 -22.91 -6.05
C THR A 399 15.75 -23.66 -6.44
N HIS A 400 14.59 -23.12 -6.04
CA HIS A 400 13.30 -23.70 -6.36
C HIS A 400 12.19 -22.63 -6.27
N PRO A 401 11.04 -22.85 -6.93
CA PRO A 401 9.86 -21.99 -6.75
C PRO A 401 9.36 -22.00 -5.30
N PHE A 402 8.75 -20.91 -4.83
CA PHE A 402 8.04 -20.95 -3.56
C PHE A 402 6.88 -21.95 -3.60
N ILE A 403 6.72 -22.74 -2.52
CA ILE A 403 5.76 -23.85 -2.45
C ILE A 403 4.31 -23.34 -2.38
N ARG A 404 4.08 -22.23 -1.68
CA ARG A 404 2.76 -21.60 -1.56
C ARG A 404 2.71 -20.36 -2.43
N MET A 405 1.75 -20.33 -3.34
CA MET A 405 1.53 -19.24 -4.26
C MET A 405 0.06 -18.84 -4.26
N SER A 406 -0.23 -17.58 -4.54
CA SER A 406 -1.60 -17.14 -4.82
C SER A 406 -2.05 -17.69 -6.18
N GLY A 407 -3.10 -18.49 -6.22
CA GLY A 407 -3.56 -19.15 -7.44
C GLY A 407 -4.28 -18.23 -8.44
N ALA A 408 -5.10 -17.29 -7.97
CA ALA A 408 -5.87 -16.40 -8.83
C ALA A 408 -5.53 -14.92 -8.54
N SER A 409 -5.46 -14.11 -9.60
CA SER A 409 -5.26 -12.65 -9.53
C SER A 409 -6.41 -11.87 -10.14
N GLY A 410 -7.47 -12.57 -10.54
CA GLY A 410 -8.50 -12.06 -11.43
C GLY A 410 -8.08 -12.11 -12.90
N TYR A 411 -8.99 -11.66 -13.73
CA TYR A 411 -8.93 -11.72 -15.19
C TYR A 411 -9.05 -10.31 -15.75
N LEU A 412 -8.49 -10.09 -16.94
CA LEU A 412 -8.62 -8.85 -17.70
C LEU A 412 -9.34 -9.12 -19.01
N LEU A 413 -10.35 -8.31 -19.32
CA LEU A 413 -10.92 -8.16 -20.65
C LEU A 413 -10.41 -6.86 -21.24
N SER A 414 -9.75 -6.90 -22.39
CA SER A 414 -9.25 -5.71 -23.06
C SER A 414 -9.55 -5.69 -24.55
N GLY A 415 -9.54 -4.50 -25.14
CA GLY A 415 -9.65 -4.32 -26.59
C GLY A 415 -9.52 -2.87 -26.99
N MET A 416 -9.67 -2.61 -28.29
CA MET A 416 -9.57 -1.27 -28.88
C MET A 416 -10.85 -0.88 -29.61
N ILE A 417 -11.21 0.40 -29.55
CA ILE A 417 -12.34 0.95 -30.28
C ILE A 417 -11.94 1.26 -31.72
N VAL A 418 -12.79 0.86 -32.67
CA VAL A 418 -12.64 1.15 -34.09
C VAL A 418 -13.92 1.71 -34.67
N GLN A 419 -13.83 2.26 -35.88
CA GLN A 419 -15.01 2.68 -36.62
C GLN A 419 -15.81 1.43 -37.04
N SER A 420 -17.13 1.53 -36.92
CA SER A 420 -18.10 0.50 -37.32
C SER A 420 -18.02 0.15 -38.80
#